data_AF-A0A3N5NNF0-F1
#
_entry.id   AF-A0A3N5NNF0-F1
#
_cell.length_a   1.000
_cell.length_b   1.000
_cell.length_c   1.000
_cell.angle_alpha   90.00
_cell.angle_beta   90.00
_cell.angle_gamma   90.00
#
_symmetry.space_group_name_H-M   'P 1'
#
loop_
_entity.id
_entity.type
_entity.pdbx_description
1 polymer ?
#
loop_
_entity_poly.entity_id
_entity_poly.type
_entity_poly.pdbx_seq_one_letter_code
_entity_poly.pdbx_strand_id
1 'polypeptide(L)' 'MRTLIDIQDELVNDLLRETRAKTKKDAIVTAIESYLSQKRREALASLIGNYDFGYNLEELEEMRKDG' A
#
# COMPACT_ATOMS: atom_id res chain seq x y z
N MET A 1 9.53 12.39 15.73
CA MET A 1 9.65 13.76 15.20
C MET A 1 8.36 14.53 15.51
N ARG A 2 8.44 15.80 15.89
CA ARG A 2 7.27 16.66 16.08
C ARG A 2 7.23 17.65 14.92
N THR A 3 6.10 17.69 14.22
CA THR A 3 5.90 18.53 13.04
C THR A 3 4.63 19.33 13.24
N LEU A 4 4.64 20.59 12.83
CA LEU A 4 3.46 21.45 12.81
C LEU A 4 2.90 21.43 11.39
N ILE A 5 1.64 21.03 11.26
CA ILE A 5 0.95 20.89 9.97
C ILE A 5 -0.38 21.63 10.11
N ASP A 6 -0.68 22.48 9.15
CA ASP A 6 -1.98 23.13 9.05
C ASP A 6 -2.96 22.20 8.30
N ILE A 7 -4.07 21.85 8.94
CA ILE A 7 -5.06 20.91 8.44
C ILE A 7 -6.45 21.41 8.87
N GLN A 8 -7.42 21.34 7.96
CA GLN A 8 -8.81 21.67 8.26
C GLN A 8 -9.36 20.77 9.39
N ASP A 9 -9.95 21.39 10.41
CA ASP A 9 -10.47 20.65 11.58
C ASP A 9 -11.58 19.66 11.20
N GLU A 10 -12.40 19.98 10.21
CA GLU A 10 -13.45 19.09 9.70
C GLU A 10 -12.87 17.76 9.22
N LEU A 11 -11.79 17.78 8.43
CA LEU A 11 -11.11 16.57 7.95
C LEU A 11 -10.56 15.73 9.11
N VAL A 12 -10.02 16.36 10.15
CA VAL A 12 -9.50 15.64 11.31
C VAL A 12 -10.63 15.02 12.13
N ASN A 13 -11.76 15.69 12.23
CA ASN A 13 -12.95 15.18 12.93
C ASN A 13 -13.57 14.00 12.19
N ASP A 14 -13.66 14.07 10.86
CA ASP A 14 -14.13 12.96 10.03
C ASP A 14 -13.18 11.76 10.15
N LEU A 15 -11.87 12.02 10.11
CA LEU A 15 -10.87 10.97 10.29
C LEU A 15 -10.97 10.30 11.67
N LEU A 16 -11.20 11.08 12.74
CA LEU A 16 -11.41 10.54 14.09
C LEU A 16 -12.65 9.66 14.18
N ARG A 17 -13.75 10.06 13.51
CA ARG A 17 -15.00 9.28 13.46
C ARG A 17 -14.79 7.96 12.72
N GLU A 18 -14.13 8.02 11.57
CA GLU A 18 -13.88 6.85 10.71
C GLU A 18 -12.92 5.86 11.38
N THR A 19 -11.78 6.36 11.90
CA THR A 19 -10.76 5.53 12.56
C THR A 19 -11.16 5.10 13.97
N ARG A 20 -12.18 5.74 14.58
CA ARG A 20 -12.57 5.61 16.00
C ARG A 20 -11.41 5.82 16.96
N ALA A 21 -10.39 6.56 16.53
CA ALA A 21 -9.20 6.82 17.31
C ALA A 21 -9.50 7.77 18.46
N LYS A 22 -8.82 7.57 19.60
CA LYS A 22 -8.98 8.42 20.79
C LYS A 22 -8.27 9.77 20.65
N THR A 23 -7.25 9.86 19.78
CA THR A 23 -6.43 11.06 19.63
C THR A 23 -6.24 11.43 18.15
N LYS A 24 -6.12 12.73 17.87
CA LYS A 24 -5.80 13.24 16.51
C LYS A 24 -4.53 12.58 15.96
N LYS A 25 -3.53 12.34 16.82
CA LYS A 25 -2.28 11.69 16.44
C LYS A 25 -2.50 10.27 15.93
N ASP A 26 -3.24 9.45 16.67
CA ASP A 26 -3.45 8.04 16.30
C ASP A 26 -4.27 7.93 15.01
N ALA A 27 -5.25 8.82 14.83
CA ALA A 27 -6.04 8.92 13.61
C ALA A 27 -5.15 9.22 12.39
N ILE A 28 -4.27 10.22 12.51
CA ILE A 28 -3.34 10.63 11.45
C ILE A 28 -2.32 9.53 11.14
N VAL A 29 -1.77 8.87 12.16
CA VAL A 29 -0.84 7.73 11.96
C VAL A 29 -1.53 6.61 11.19
N THR A 30 -2.74 6.24 11.59
CA THR A 30 -3.54 5.21 10.93
C THR A 30 -3.81 5.56 9.47
N ALA A 31 -4.14 6.82 9.18
CA ALA A 31 -4.37 7.30 7.83
C ALA A 31 -3.12 7.16 6.94
N ILE A 32 -1.96 7.58 7.45
CA ILE A 32 -0.68 7.50 6.73
C ILE A 32 -0.33 6.04 6.43
N GLU A 33 -0.42 5.15 7.42
CA GLU A 33 -0.13 3.72 7.25
C GLU A 33 -1.06 3.06 6.24
N SER A 34 -2.34 3.42 6.28
CA SER A 34 -3.36 2.92 5.36
C SER A 34 -3.09 3.39 3.92
N TYR A 35 -2.77 4.67 3.74
CA TYR A 35 -2.43 5.24 2.45
C TYR A 35 -1.18 4.58 1.83
N LEU A 36 -0.11 4.44 2.61
CA LEU A 36 1.11 3.76 2.14
C LEU A 36 0.86 2.29 1.80
N SER A 37 0.04 1.60 2.59
CA SER A 37 -0.33 0.21 2.33
C SER A 37 -1.16 0.07 1.05
N GLN A 38 -2.07 1.01 0.81
CA GLN A 38 -2.83 1.07 -0.44
C GLN A 38 -1.91 1.28 -1.64
N LYS A 39 -0.98 2.25 -1.56
CA LYS A 39 -0.02 2.51 -2.65
C LYS A 39 0.87 1.31 -2.97
N ARG A 40 1.31 0.56 -1.95
CA ARG A 40 2.04 -0.70 -2.16
C ARG A 40 1.20 -1.74 -2.91
N ARG A 41 -0.08 -1.88 -2.55
CA ARG A 41 -0.99 -2.81 -3.27
C ARG A 41 -1.23 -2.37 -4.70
N GLU A 42 -1.40 -1.07 -4.95
CA GLU A 42 -1.55 -0.52 -6.31
C GLU A 42 -0.30 -0.79 -7.15
N ALA A 43 0.90 -0.60 -6.59
CA ALA A 43 2.15 -0.91 -7.27
C ALA A 43 2.26 -2.41 -7.61
N LEU A 44 1.91 -3.30 -6.67
CA LEU A 44 1.90 -4.74 -6.93
C LEU A 44 0.87 -5.12 -8.01
N ALA A 45 -0.34 -4.54 -7.95
CA ALA A 45 -1.36 -4.77 -8.96
C ALA A 45 -0.92 -4.32 -10.35
N SER A 46 -0.16 -3.22 -10.45
CA SER A 46 0.38 -2.74 -11.74
C SER A 46 1.43 -3.66 -12.38
N LEU A 47 2.07 -4.53 -11.58
CA LEU A 47 3.01 -5.54 -12.06
C LEU A 47 2.31 -6.81 -12.57
N ILE A 48 1.05 -7.04 -12.17
CA ILE A 48 0.26 -8.18 -12.65
C ILE A 48 -0.08 -7.96 -14.13
N GLY A 49 0.41 -8.86 -14.99
CA GLY A 49 0.20 -8.79 -16.45
C GLY A 49 1.26 -8.01 -17.23
N ASN A 50 2.12 -7.25 -16.55
CA ASN A 50 3.31 -6.59 -17.14
C ASN A 50 4.61 -7.32 -16.81
N TYR A 51 4.51 -8.53 -16.25
CA TYR A 51 5.67 -9.35 -15.96
C TYR A 51 6.07 -10.10 -17.23
N ASP A 52 7.12 -9.62 -17.89
CA ASP A 52 7.81 -10.40 -18.92
C ASP A 52 8.58 -11.51 -18.18
N PHE A 53 8.00 -12.71 -18.14
CA PHE A 53 8.53 -13.81 -17.34
C PHE A 53 9.91 -14.30 -17.83
N GLY A 54 10.45 -13.71 -18.90
CA GLY A 54 11.81 -13.89 -19.40
C GLY A 54 12.08 -15.30 -19.96
N TYR A 55 11.20 -16.25 -19.66
CA TYR A 55 11.23 -17.63 -20.08
C TYR A 55 9.95 -17.96 -20.84
N ASN A 56 10.12 -18.60 -21.99
CA ASN A 56 9.02 -19.19 -22.73
C ASN A 56 8.66 -20.58 -22.17
N LEU A 57 7.55 -21.15 -22.64
CA LEU A 57 7.04 -22.44 -22.17
C LEU A 57 8.07 -23.57 -22.32
N GLU A 58 8.86 -23.53 -23.40
CA GLU A 58 9.84 -24.55 -23.76
C GLU A 58 11.02 -24.54 -22.78
N GLU A 59 11.51 -23.35 -22.43
CA GLU A 59 12.57 -23.17 -21.42
C GLU A 59 12.12 -23.64 -20.02
N LEU A 60 10.85 -23.44 -19.68
CA LEU A 60 10.28 -23.93 -18.42
C LEU A 60 10.10 -25.45 -18.38
N GLU A 61 9.85 -26.08 -19.53
CA GLU A 61 9.78 -27.54 -19.62
C GLU A 61 11.15 -28.19 -19.49
N GLU A 62 12.18 -27.62 -20.09
CA GLU A 62 13.56 -28.11 -19.96
C GLU A 62 14.06 -28.02 -18.51
N MET A 63 13.81 -26.89 -17.83
CA MET A 63 14.18 -26.75 -16.41
C MET A 63 13.49 -27.74 -15.47
N ARG A 64 12.32 -28.28 -15.87
CA ARG A 64 11.63 -29.34 -15.11
C ARG A 64 12.20 -30.73 -15.33
N LYS A 65 12.90 -30.96 -16.45
CA LYS A 65 13.49 -32.28 -16.77
C LYS A 65 14.82 -32.51 -16.06
N ASP A 66 15.51 -31.43 -15.68
CA ASP A 66 16.79 -31.47 -14.95
C ASP A 66 16.64 -31.59 -13.41
N GLY A 67 15.40 -31.64 -12.89
CA GLY A 67 15.08 -31.72 -11.45
C GLY A 67 14.67 -33.11 -10.96
#